data_AF-A0A3M0Y3U3-F1
#
_entry.id   AF-A0A3M0Y3U3-F1
#
_cell.length_a   1.000
_cell.length_b   1.000
_cell.length_c   1.000
_cell.angle_alpha   90.00
_cell.angle_beta   90.00
_cell.angle_gamma   90.00
#
_symmetry.space_group_name_H-M   'P 1'
#
loop_
_entity.id
_entity.type
_entity.pdbx_description
1 polymer ?
#
loop_
_entity_poly.entity_id
_entity_poly.type
_entity_poly.pdbx_seq_one_letter_code
_entity_poly.pdbx_strand_id
1 'polypeptide(L)' 'IEEALATVDDEKRAQLLARATEIAITDVAIIPLHYQVSTWAGRKGIGFKARTDESTLVSGVYSE' A
#
# COMPACT_ATOMS: atom_id res chain seq x y z
N ILE A 1 14.24 -7.30 9.37
CA ILE A 1 13.01 -7.63 8.62
C ILE A 1 12.69 -9.12 8.64
N GLU A 2 13.68 -10.01 8.62
CA GLU A 2 13.50 -11.48 8.68
C GLU A 2 12.59 -11.96 9.82
N GLU A 3 12.78 -11.45 11.04
CA GLU A 3 11.92 -11.80 12.18
C GLU A 3 10.45 -11.38 11.96
N ALA A 4 10.21 -10.21 11.37
CA ALA A 4 8.87 -9.75 11.05
C ALA A 4 8.19 -10.67 10.03
N LEU A 5 8.94 -11.13 9.02
CA LEU A 5 8.45 -12.06 7.99
C LEU A 5 8.08 -13.43 8.57
N ALA A 6 8.75 -13.86 9.64
CA ALA A 6 8.46 -15.11 10.33
C ALA A 6 7.39 -14.98 11.44
N THR A 7 6.92 -13.76 11.75
CA THR A 7 5.98 -13.53 12.86
C THR A 7 4.53 -13.64 12.38
N VAL A 8 3.75 -14.55 12.97
CA VAL A 8 2.32 -14.73 12.66
C VAL A 8 1.46 -13.67 13.34
N ASP A 9 1.77 -13.30 14.59
CA ASP A 9 1.04 -12.29 15.36
C ASP A 9 1.12 -10.91 14.70
N ASP A 10 -0.05 -10.34 14.40
CA ASP A 10 -0.15 -9.12 13.60
C ASP A 10 0.40 -7.89 14.33
N GLU A 11 0.14 -7.75 15.63
CA GLU A 11 0.58 -6.60 16.42
C GLU A 11 2.09 -6.61 16.59
N LYS A 12 2.67 -7.76 16.96
CA LYS A 12 4.12 -7.93 17.05
C LYS A 12 4.79 -7.73 15.69
N ARG A 13 4.23 -8.26 14.60
CA ARG A 13 4.77 -8.07 13.25
C ARG A 13 4.76 -6.59 12.86
N ALA A 14 3.69 -5.85 13.18
CA ALA A 14 3.60 -4.42 12.90
C ALA A 14 4.69 -3.61 13.63
N GLN A 15 4.95 -3.92 14.91
CA GLN A 15 6.02 -3.26 15.68
C GLN A 15 7.41 -3.54 15.09
N LEU A 16 7.69 -4.79 14.69
CA LEU A 16 8.96 -5.17 14.07
C LEU A 16 9.18 -4.46 12.72
N LEU A 17 8.13 -4.33 11.91
CA LEU A 17 8.19 -3.61 10.64
C LEU A 17 8.40 -2.11 10.86
N ALA A 18 7.69 -1.49 11.81
CA ALA A 18 7.86 -0.09 12.15
C ALA A 18 9.30 0.23 12.56
N ARG A 19 9.91 -0.61 13.41
CA ARG A 19 11.32 -0.48 13.79
C ARG A 19 12.27 -0.60 12.60
N ALA A 20 12.01 -1.54 11.69
CA ALA A 20 12.84 -1.67 10.47
C ALA A 20 12.73 -0.43 9.57
N THR A 21 11.54 0.15 9.43
CA THR A 21 11.31 1.40 8.72
C THR A 21 12.04 2.58 9.36
N GLU A 22 12.02 2.69 10.70
CA GLU A 22 12.71 3.75 11.44
C GLU A 22 14.22 3.74 11.19
N ILE A 23 14.84 2.55 11.18
CA ILE A 23 16.26 2.39 10.82
C ILE A 23 16.52 2.86 9.38
N ALA A 24 15.71 2.39 8.42
CA ALA A 24 15.88 2.74 7.01
C ALA A 24 15.74 4.25 6.73
N ILE A 25 14.83 4.93 7.44
CA ILE A 25 14.67 6.39 7.34
C ILE A 25 15.85 7.11 8.00
N THR A 26 16.29 6.67 9.17
CA THR A 26 17.41 7.28 9.91
C THR A 26 18.72 7.18 9.13
N ASP A 27 18.96 6.04 8.48
CA ASP A 27 20.14 5.81 7.65
C ASP A 27 20.02 6.45 6.26
N VAL A 28 18.93 7.17 5.97
CA VAL A 28 18.64 7.81 4.68
C VAL A 28 18.68 6.80 3.51
N ALA A 29 18.37 5.54 3.79
CA ALA A 29 18.30 4.50 2.76
C ALA A 29 17.10 4.71 1.82
N ILE A 30 16.04 5.37 2.33
CA ILE A 30 14.89 5.85 1.56
C ILE A 30 14.51 7.26 2.02
N ILE A 31 14.00 8.09 1.10
CA ILE A 31 13.44 9.41 1.41
C ILE A 31 12.02 9.46 0.82
N PRO A 32 10.96 9.30 1.62
CA PRO A 32 9.58 9.43 1.13
C PRO A 32 9.32 10.87 0.66
N LEU A 33 8.79 11.02 -0.56
CA LEU A 33 8.49 12.34 -1.14
C LEU A 33 7.01 12.67 -1.07
N HIS A 34 6.15 11.71 -1.36
CA HIS A 34 4.70 11.87 -1.37
C HIS A 34 3.99 10.53 -1.21
N TYR A 35 2.71 10.60 -0.85
CA TYR A 35 1.78 9.49 -0.95
C TYR A 35 0.82 9.77 -2.12
N GLN A 36 0.83 8.90 -3.14
CA GLN A 36 0.01 9.12 -4.32
C GLN A 36 -1.45 8.75 -4.04
N VAL A 37 -2.36 9.70 -4.27
CA VAL A 37 -3.80 9.46 -4.25
C VAL A 37 -4.28 9.46 -5.69
N SER A 38 -4.45 8.25 -6.24
CA SER A 38 -4.89 8.05 -7.61
C SER A 38 -6.38 8.35 -7.76
N THR A 39 -6.75 8.95 -8.89
CA THR A 39 -8.15 9.25 -9.26
C THR A 39 -8.50 8.55 -10.56
N TRP A 40 -9.67 7.91 -10.61
CA TRP A 40 -10.19 7.26 -11.80
C TRP A 40 -11.37 8.05 -12.35
N ALA A 41 -11.40 8.22 -13.67
CA ALA A 41 -12.53 8.78 -14.38
C ALA A 41 -13.07 7.75 -15.38
N GLY A 42 -14.36 7.46 -15.29
CA GLY A 42 -15.06 6.52 -16.17
C GLY A 42 -16.09 7.22 -17.05
N ARG A 43 -16.54 6.52 -18.09
CA ARG A 43 -17.78 6.90 -18.79
C ARG A 43 -18.94 6.81 -17.80
N LYS A 44 -19.94 7.70 -17.92
CA LYS A 44 -21.19 7.60 -17.16
C LYS A 44 -21.77 6.18 -17.23
N GLY A 45 -22.14 5.63 -16.08
CA GLY A 45 -22.65 4.26 -15.96
C GLY A 45 -21.56 3.20 -15.77
N ILE A 46 -20.28 3.59 -15.64
CA ILE A 46 -19.16 2.69 -15.35
C ILE A 46 -18.45 3.17 -14.09
N GLY A 47 -18.50 2.36 -13.05
CA GLY A 47 -17.81 2.55 -11.79
C GLY A 47 -16.49 1.77 -11.76
N PHE A 48 -15.54 2.27 -10.96
CA PHE A 48 -14.25 1.64 -10.77
C PHE A 48 -13.89 1.54 -9.29
N LYS A 49 -13.54 0.34 -8.83
CA LYS A 49 -13.07 0.12 -7.45
C LYS A 49 -11.59 0.49 -7.33
N ALA A 50 -11.32 1.63 -6.70
CA ALA A 50 -9.98 2.11 -6.41
C ALA A 50 -9.17 1.09 -5.58
N ARG A 51 -7.85 1.04 -5.83
CA ARG A 51 -6.90 0.17 -5.15
C ARG A 51 -5.59 0.90 -4.86
N THR A 52 -4.94 0.52 -3.77
CA THR A 52 -3.65 1.08 -3.33
C THR A 52 -2.47 0.60 -4.18
N ASP A 53 -2.62 -0.50 -4.93
CA ASP A 53 -1.61 -1.02 -5.86
C ASP A 53 -1.69 -0.40 -7.27
N GLU A 54 -2.52 0.62 -7.43
CA GLU A 54 -2.70 1.41 -8.67
C GLU A 54 -3.10 0.59 -9.91
N SER A 55 -3.46 -0.67 -9.73
CA SER A 55 -3.70 -1.60 -10.82
C SER A 55 -5.13 -1.51 -11.34
N THR A 56 -5.29 -1.61 -12.66
CA THR A 56 -6.61 -1.67 -13.32
C THR A 56 -6.96 -3.12 -13.64
N LEU A 57 -7.91 -3.69 -12.90
CA LEU A 57 -8.37 -5.07 -13.08
C LEU A 57 -9.81 -5.10 -13.59
N VAL A 58 -10.11 -6.06 -14.48
CA VAL A 58 -11.47 -6.27 -15.01
C VAL A 58 -12.48 -6.50 -13.88
N SER A 59 -12.10 -7.24 -12.84
CA SER A 59 -12.94 -7.49 -11.66
C SER A 59 -13.23 -6.25 -10.82
N GLY A 60 -12.50 -5.15 -11.03
CA GLY A 60 -12.71 -3.87 -10.37
C GLY A 60 -13.61 -2.90 -11.14
N VAL A 61 -13.99 -3.24 -12.37
CA VAL A 61 -14.87 -2.44 -13.23
C VAL A 61 -16.30 -2.96 -13.10
N TYR A 62 -17.28 -2.09 -12.86
CA TYR A 62 -18.69 -2.45 -12.74
C TYR A 62 -19.60 -1.39 -13.38
N SER A 63 -20.84 -1.77 -13.71
CA SER A 63 -21.86 -0.81 -14.12
C SER A 63 -22.45 -0.11 -12.91
N GLU A 64 -22.58 1.22 -12.95
CA GLU A 64 -23.25 2.03 -11.91
C GLU A 64 -24.78 1.95 -11.98
#